data_AF-X1H0R7-F1
#
_entry.id   AF-X1H0R7-F1
#
_cell.length_a   1.000
_cell.length_b   1.000
_cell.length_c   1.000
_cell.angle_alpha   90.00
_cell.angle_beta   90.00
_cell.angle_gamma   90.00
#
_symmetry.space_group_name_H-M   'P 1'
#
loop_
_entity.id
_entity.type
_entity.pdbx_description
1 polymer ?
#
loop_
_entity_poly.entity_id
_entity_poly.type
_entity_poly.pdbx_seq_one_letter_code
_entity_poly.pdbx_strand_id
1 'polypeptide(L)'
;INPVQQAILDLLSGEDNVFVVGDVKQSIYAWRGAEPEIFLERLKPAHRGRVEQADTLNGLRVDLNANFRSAKEILDFVNKIFARIMTASFAKIDYDESAQLKPALTSRAPSPVPRDPNEPIVELHILDEQNRDTDLQNQQTSEIADDENLNPVRNSTTVSNGVNVISSRQRQAAMIARRIRQMVGADTGKPEFQIYDKQEDKFRDVEYRDIVILMRSLAKKANDYVEVLRLAGVPVSCQATAGYFEATEISDCLCLLKVLDNPQRDIELAAMISFCFLPKSL
;
A
#
# COMPACT_ATOMS: atom_id res chain seq x y z
N ILE A 1 -3.27 21.91 1.23
CA ILE A 1 -3.87 23.05 1.95
C ILE A 1 -5.34 23.15 1.59
N ASN A 2 -6.19 23.61 2.48
CA ASN A 2 -7.59 23.91 2.17
C ASN A 2 -7.85 25.44 2.28
N PRO A 3 -9.00 25.95 1.81
CA PRO A 3 -9.27 27.40 1.81
C PRO A 3 -9.21 28.05 3.20
N VAL A 4 -9.62 27.32 4.25
CA VAL A 4 -9.61 27.84 5.63
C VAL A 4 -8.17 28.00 6.14
N GLN A 5 -7.33 26.99 5.94
CA GLN A 5 -5.91 27.05 6.28
C GLN A 5 -5.21 28.16 5.50
N GLN A 6 -5.58 28.33 4.22
CA GLN A 6 -5.04 29.38 3.37
C GLN A 6 -5.39 30.77 3.94
N ALA A 7 -6.65 31.03 4.28
CA ALA A 7 -7.06 32.29 4.90
C ALA A 7 -6.34 32.57 6.23
N ILE A 8 -6.10 31.55 7.05
CA ILE A 8 -5.31 31.70 8.30
C ILE A 8 -3.86 32.08 7.98
N LEU A 9 -3.24 31.45 6.99
CA LEU A 9 -1.89 31.82 6.57
C LEU A 9 -1.84 33.26 6.07
N ASP A 10 -2.82 33.69 5.27
CA ASP A 10 -2.88 35.05 4.73
C ASP A 10 -3.05 36.11 5.83
N LEU A 11 -3.78 35.79 6.91
CA LEU A 11 -3.93 36.68 8.08
C LEU A 11 -2.67 36.76 8.95
N LEU A 12 -1.85 35.71 8.97
CA LEU A 12 -0.63 35.63 9.78
C LEU A 12 0.63 36.04 9.00
N SER A 13 0.56 36.02 7.67
CA SER A 13 1.67 36.40 6.80
C SER A 13 1.86 37.91 6.75
N GLY A 14 3.12 38.34 6.88
CA GLY A 14 3.59 39.64 6.44
C GLY A 14 4.13 39.57 5.01
N GLU A 15 4.72 40.67 4.52
CA GLU A 15 5.17 40.78 3.12
C GLU A 15 6.27 39.75 2.76
N ASP A 16 7.22 39.45 3.66
CA ASP A 16 8.42 38.66 3.35
C ASP A 16 8.65 37.41 4.23
N ASN A 17 7.64 36.96 5.00
CA ASN A 17 7.84 35.89 6.00
C ASN A 17 7.21 34.55 5.64
N VAL A 18 6.76 34.36 4.40
CA VAL A 18 6.06 33.15 3.96
C VAL A 18 6.98 32.28 3.12
N PHE A 19 7.32 31.11 3.65
CA PHE A 19 8.04 30.08 2.92
C PHE A 19 7.15 28.85 2.75
N VAL A 20 6.87 28.47 1.50
CA VAL A 20 6.00 27.34 1.19
C VAL A 20 6.76 26.30 0.37
N VAL A 21 6.68 25.04 0.79
CA VAL A 21 7.24 23.90 0.06
C VAL A 21 6.14 22.89 -0.18
N GLY A 22 6.06 22.37 -1.40
CA GLY A 22 5.06 21.37 -1.76
C GLY A 22 5.25 20.83 -3.17
N ASP A 23 4.58 19.71 -3.45
CA ASP A 23 4.50 19.13 -4.78
C ASP A 23 3.04 18.82 -5.10
N VAL A 24 2.50 19.49 -6.11
CA VAL A 24 1.11 19.31 -6.58
C VAL A 24 0.88 17.86 -7.02
N LYS A 25 1.90 17.21 -7.58
CA LYS A 25 1.84 15.82 -8.06
C LYS A 25 1.63 14.81 -6.92
N GLN A 26 1.90 15.22 -5.68
CA GLN A 26 1.77 14.41 -4.46
C GLN A 26 0.52 14.75 -3.65
N SER A 27 -0.39 15.58 -4.17
CA SER A 27 -1.63 15.92 -3.47
C SER A 27 -2.63 14.75 -3.50
N ILE A 28 -2.70 14.01 -2.40
CA ILE A 28 -3.55 12.81 -2.25
C ILE A 28 -4.66 12.94 -1.19
N TYR A 29 -4.81 14.12 -0.57
CA TYR A 29 -5.76 14.36 0.53
C TYR A 29 -7.02 15.12 0.11
N ALA A 30 -7.45 14.99 -1.15
CA ALA A 30 -8.67 15.64 -1.65
C ALA A 30 -9.92 15.28 -0.83
N TRP A 31 -10.01 14.06 -0.29
CA TRP A 31 -11.09 13.61 0.58
C TRP A 31 -11.17 14.36 1.93
N ARG A 32 -10.11 15.09 2.32
CA ARG A 32 -10.10 16.01 3.48
C ARG A 32 -10.30 17.48 3.09
N GLY A 33 -10.68 17.75 1.83
CA GLY A 33 -10.84 19.10 1.30
C GLY A 33 -9.53 19.80 0.94
N ALA A 34 -8.44 19.07 0.70
CA ALA A 34 -7.22 19.67 0.18
C ALA A 34 -7.38 20.05 -1.29
N GLU A 35 -7.07 21.30 -1.62
CA GLU A 35 -7.20 21.86 -2.97
C GLU A 35 -5.80 22.18 -3.54
N PRO A 36 -5.31 21.42 -4.53
CA PRO A 36 -4.00 21.68 -5.14
C PRO A 36 -3.96 23.00 -5.93
N GLU A 37 -5.11 23.51 -6.36
CA GLU A 37 -5.26 24.75 -7.13
C GLU A 37 -4.75 25.97 -6.36
N ILE A 38 -5.00 26.03 -5.05
CA ILE A 38 -4.49 27.08 -4.15
C ILE A 38 -2.95 27.20 -4.25
N PHE A 39 -2.27 26.05 -4.32
CA PHE A 39 -0.81 26.04 -4.46
C PHE A 39 -0.36 26.47 -5.87
N LEU A 40 -1.08 26.04 -6.91
CA LEU A 40 -0.81 26.47 -8.29
C LEU A 40 -1.01 27.97 -8.48
N GLU A 41 -2.04 28.55 -7.89
CA GLU A 41 -2.31 29.99 -7.96
C GLU A 41 -1.20 30.83 -7.33
N ARG A 42 -0.63 30.38 -6.20
CA ARG A 42 0.54 31.02 -5.60
C ARG A 42 1.81 30.89 -6.44
N LEU A 43 1.95 29.83 -7.24
CA LEU A 43 3.11 29.64 -8.11
C LEU A 43 3.06 30.45 -9.41
N LYS A 44 1.87 30.87 -9.87
CA LYS A 44 1.70 31.63 -11.13
C LYS A 44 2.37 33.01 -11.13
N PRO A 45 2.22 33.86 -10.09
CA PRO A 45 2.85 35.18 -10.08
C PRO A 45 4.35 35.14 -9.75
N ALA A 46 4.82 34.07 -9.10
CA ALA A 46 6.20 33.96 -8.63
C ALA A 46 7.21 33.83 -9.77
N HIS A 47 8.27 34.64 -9.70
CA HIS A 47 9.34 34.62 -10.70
C HIS A 47 10.16 33.33 -10.57
N ARG A 48 10.31 32.59 -11.67
CA ARG A 48 11.29 31.50 -11.78
C ARG A 48 12.68 32.11 -11.88
N GLY A 49 13.53 31.90 -10.88
CA GLY A 49 14.88 32.49 -10.91
C GLY A 49 15.70 32.25 -9.66
N ARG A 50 16.85 32.92 -9.58
CA ARG A 50 17.66 33.02 -8.36
C ARG A 50 17.27 34.27 -7.60
N VAL A 51 17.55 34.29 -6.30
CA VAL A 51 17.24 35.39 -5.36
C VAL A 51 17.65 36.77 -5.89
N GLU A 52 18.70 36.84 -6.72
CA GLU A 52 19.29 38.08 -7.26
C GLU A 52 18.45 38.80 -8.33
N GLN A 53 17.37 38.19 -8.85
CA GLN A 53 16.48 38.76 -9.87
C GLN A 53 15.02 38.86 -9.42
N ALA A 54 14.74 38.60 -8.15
CA ALA A 54 13.39 38.63 -7.62
C ALA A 54 12.95 40.09 -7.36
N ASP A 55 11.98 40.58 -8.13
CA ASP A 55 11.11 41.65 -7.63
C ASP A 55 10.41 41.12 -6.37
N THR A 56 10.73 41.72 -5.22
CA THR A 56 10.17 41.35 -3.90
C THR A 56 8.64 41.31 -3.88
N LEU A 57 7.99 42.01 -4.80
CA LEU A 57 6.53 42.09 -4.92
C LEU A 57 5.81 40.78 -5.30
N ASN A 58 6.44 39.87 -6.04
CA ASN A 58 5.73 38.71 -6.62
C ASN A 58 6.18 37.35 -6.08
N GLY A 59 7.15 37.32 -5.17
CA GLY A 59 7.70 36.09 -4.60
C GLY A 59 8.63 35.32 -5.53
N LEU A 60 9.45 34.43 -4.94
CA LEU A 60 10.45 33.62 -5.62
C LEU A 60 9.98 32.16 -5.75
N ARG A 61 10.02 31.63 -6.97
CA ARG A 61 9.78 30.21 -7.24
C ARG A 61 11.09 29.48 -7.51
N VAL A 62 11.33 28.43 -6.73
CA VAL A 62 12.47 27.52 -6.89
C VAL A 62 11.96 26.12 -7.20
N ASP A 63 12.24 25.63 -8.41
CA ASP A 63 11.90 24.27 -8.84
C ASP A 63 13.08 23.31 -8.52
N LEU A 64 12.80 22.23 -7.78
CA LEU A 64 13.80 21.23 -7.36
C LEU A 64 13.54 19.89 -8.05
N ASN A 65 14.20 19.66 -9.19
CA ASN A 65 13.94 18.47 -10.02
C ASN A 65 14.94 17.33 -9.81
N ALA A 66 16.02 17.59 -9.05
CA ALA A 66 17.04 16.59 -8.76
C ALA A 66 16.54 15.59 -7.69
N ASN A 67 16.49 14.31 -8.05
CA ASN A 67 16.15 13.21 -7.16
C ASN A 67 17.43 12.56 -6.61
N PHE A 68 17.52 12.47 -5.29
CA PHE A 68 18.65 11.88 -4.55
C PHE A 68 18.27 10.58 -3.82
N ARG A 69 17.05 10.09 -4.05
CA ARG A 69 16.43 8.99 -3.28
C ARG A 69 16.36 7.69 -4.06
N SER A 70 16.21 7.74 -5.38
CA SER A 70 15.89 6.58 -6.20
C SER A 70 16.88 6.39 -7.35
N ALA A 71 17.01 5.15 -7.79
CA ALA A 71 17.78 4.75 -8.96
C ALA A 71 17.22 5.38 -10.25
N LYS A 72 18.10 5.63 -11.23
CA LYS A 72 17.72 6.26 -12.51
C LYS A 72 16.63 5.47 -13.24
N GLU A 73 16.69 4.15 -13.18
CA GLU A 73 15.80 3.24 -13.87
C GLU A 73 14.37 3.31 -13.30
N ILE A 74 14.24 3.51 -11.99
CA ILE A 74 12.95 3.79 -11.35
C ILE A 74 12.41 5.14 -11.82
N LEU A 75 13.25 6.17 -11.87
CA LEU A 75 12.84 7.51 -12.33
C LEU A 75 12.38 7.48 -13.79
N ASP A 76 13.11 6.79 -14.65
CA ASP A 76 12.78 6.64 -16.07
C ASP A 76 11.44 5.93 -16.26
N PHE A 77 11.19 4.86 -15.49
CA PHE A 77 9.91 4.15 -15.51
C PHE A 77 8.75 5.05 -15.07
N VAL A 78 8.91 5.76 -13.95
CA VAL A 78 7.92 6.70 -13.43
C VAL A 78 7.64 7.81 -14.44
N ASN A 79 8.68 8.45 -14.98
CA ASN A 79 8.56 9.50 -16.00
C ASN A 79 7.78 9.00 -17.23
N LYS A 80 8.08 7.79 -17.72
CA LYS A 80 7.39 7.19 -18.89
C LYS A 80 5.90 6.93 -18.65
N ILE A 81 5.51 6.57 -17.43
CA ILE A 81 4.09 6.36 -17.08
C ILE A 81 3.40 7.71 -16.96
N PHE A 82 3.92 8.61 -16.13
CA PHE A 82 3.26 9.87 -15.80
C PHE A 82 3.20 10.84 -16.98
N ALA A 83 4.16 10.81 -17.90
CA ALA A 83 4.08 11.55 -19.16
C ALA A 83 2.85 11.18 -20.02
N ARG A 84 2.24 10.01 -19.82
CA ARG A 84 1.05 9.56 -20.56
C ARG A 84 -0.25 9.74 -19.78
N ILE A 85 -0.21 9.66 -18.46
CA ILE A 85 -1.44 9.66 -17.63
C ILE A 85 -1.70 10.99 -16.90
N MET A 86 -0.68 11.82 -16.67
CA MET A 86 -0.80 13.06 -15.91
C MET A 86 -0.86 14.25 -16.88
N THR A 87 -2.06 14.47 -17.39
CA THR A 87 -2.41 15.56 -18.31
C THR A 87 -3.28 16.61 -17.60
N ALA A 88 -3.31 17.84 -18.11
CA ALA A 88 -4.16 18.91 -17.59
C ALA A 88 -5.65 18.52 -17.49
N SER A 89 -6.15 17.72 -18.44
CA SER A 89 -7.55 17.28 -18.45
C SER A 89 -7.89 16.28 -17.34
N PHE A 90 -6.93 15.45 -16.92
CA PHE A 90 -7.15 14.39 -15.94
C PHE A 90 -6.62 14.73 -14.54
N ALA A 91 -5.42 15.29 -14.46
CA ALA A 91 -4.70 15.56 -13.22
C ALA A 91 -4.61 17.06 -12.88
N LYS A 92 -5.20 17.95 -13.70
CA LYS A 92 -5.15 19.42 -13.58
C LYS A 92 -3.73 20.02 -13.69
N ILE A 93 -2.74 19.21 -14.03
CA ILE A 93 -1.34 19.59 -14.23
C ILE A 93 -0.76 18.74 -15.36
N ASP A 94 0.04 19.37 -16.22
CA ASP A 94 0.79 18.66 -17.27
C ASP A 94 2.13 18.18 -16.73
N TYR A 95 2.46 16.93 -17.04
CA TYR A 95 3.76 16.34 -16.72
C TYR A 95 4.81 16.69 -17.79
N ASP A 96 5.27 17.94 -17.77
CA ASP A 96 6.27 18.48 -18.71
C ASP A 96 7.73 18.21 -18.28
N GLU A 97 8.72 18.68 -19.06
CA GLU A 97 10.15 18.53 -18.73
C GLU A 97 10.56 19.18 -17.39
N SER A 98 9.79 20.18 -16.94
CA SER A 98 10.00 20.83 -15.65
C SER A 98 9.41 20.02 -14.49
N ALA A 99 8.47 19.12 -14.75
CA ALA A 99 7.87 18.21 -13.78
C ALA A 99 8.59 16.84 -13.69
N GLN A 100 9.40 16.50 -14.70
CA GLN A 100 10.13 15.23 -14.77
C GLN A 100 11.17 15.09 -13.64
N LEU A 101 11.27 13.87 -13.11
CA LEU A 101 12.27 13.51 -12.12
C LEU A 101 13.63 13.32 -12.78
N LYS A 102 14.65 14.07 -12.34
CA LYS A 102 16.01 13.99 -12.89
C LYS A 102 16.95 13.35 -11.87
N PRO A 103 17.77 12.36 -12.22
CA PRO A 103 18.79 11.86 -11.31
C PRO A 103 19.77 12.99 -10.97
N ALA A 104 20.18 13.09 -9.71
CA ALA A 104 21.17 14.09 -9.33
C ALA A 104 22.55 13.77 -9.95
N LEU A 105 23.18 14.78 -10.58
CA LEU A 105 24.46 14.65 -11.31
C LEU A 105 25.60 14.06 -10.47
N THR A 106 25.60 14.31 -9.16
CA THR A 106 26.62 13.83 -8.22
C THR A 106 26.24 12.55 -7.49
N SER A 107 25.07 11.99 -7.77
CA SER A 107 24.61 10.86 -6.99
C SER A 107 25.34 9.57 -7.38
N ARG A 108 26.22 9.13 -6.47
CA ARG A 108 26.20 7.74 -5.99
C ARG A 108 24.81 7.45 -5.41
N ALA A 109 23.75 7.53 -6.23
CA ALA A 109 22.44 7.14 -5.75
C ALA A 109 22.56 5.67 -5.33
N PRO A 110 22.05 5.29 -4.15
CA PRO A 110 21.95 3.89 -3.75
C PRO A 110 20.95 3.22 -4.69
N SER A 111 21.38 2.91 -5.90
CA SER A 111 20.65 1.94 -6.68
C SER A 111 20.89 0.60 -6.02
N PRO A 112 19.85 -0.22 -5.80
CA PRO A 112 20.11 -1.63 -5.63
C PRO A 112 20.97 -2.07 -6.82
N VAL A 113 22.10 -2.70 -6.52
CA VAL A 113 22.97 -3.26 -7.56
C VAL A 113 22.48 -4.70 -7.73
N PRO A 114 21.81 -5.02 -8.84
CA PRO A 114 21.48 -6.40 -9.14
C PRO A 114 22.77 -7.21 -9.23
N ARG A 115 22.79 -8.44 -8.72
CA ARG A 115 23.96 -9.30 -8.89
C ARG A 115 24.14 -9.72 -10.35
N ASP A 116 23.05 -9.83 -11.11
CA ASP A 116 23.07 -10.03 -12.56
C ASP A 116 22.73 -8.71 -13.28
N PRO A 117 23.62 -8.17 -14.14
CA PRO A 117 23.36 -6.97 -14.93
C PRO A 117 22.10 -7.01 -15.81
N ASN A 118 21.58 -8.20 -16.12
CA ASN A 118 20.37 -8.37 -16.96
C ASN A 118 19.06 -8.42 -16.15
N GLU A 119 19.13 -8.39 -14.82
CA GLU A 119 17.93 -8.50 -13.99
C GLU A 119 17.16 -7.17 -13.93
N PRO A 120 15.84 -7.16 -14.19
CA PRO A 120 15.07 -5.92 -14.28
C PRO A 120 14.86 -5.30 -12.90
N ILE A 121 15.06 -3.97 -12.79
CA ILE A 121 14.80 -3.20 -11.56
C ILE A 121 13.29 -3.02 -11.31
N VAL A 122 12.48 -3.05 -12.36
CA VAL A 122 11.02 -2.89 -12.28
C VAL A 122 10.34 -4.08 -12.93
N GLU A 123 9.42 -4.70 -12.19
CA GLU A 123 8.65 -5.86 -12.63
C GLU A 123 7.15 -5.55 -12.65
N LEU A 124 6.44 -6.08 -13.65
CA LEU A 124 4.98 -6.04 -13.74
C LEU A 124 4.44 -7.47 -13.80
N HIS A 125 3.69 -7.86 -12.79
CA HIS A 125 3.08 -9.18 -12.70
C HIS A 125 1.58 -9.08 -12.97
N ILE A 126 1.11 -9.76 -14.02
CA ILE A 126 -0.31 -9.83 -14.39
C ILE A 126 -0.83 -11.18 -13.93
N LEU A 127 -1.84 -11.17 -13.06
CA LEU A 127 -2.50 -12.37 -12.56
C LEU A 127 -3.87 -12.49 -13.20
N ASP A 128 -4.16 -13.66 -13.77
CA ASP A 128 -5.49 -13.97 -14.30
C ASP A 128 -6.45 -14.31 -13.15
N GLU A 129 -7.61 -13.66 -13.15
CA GLU A 129 -8.65 -13.93 -12.16
C GLU A 129 -9.42 -15.21 -12.47
N GLN A 130 -9.45 -15.67 -13.73
CA GLN A 130 -10.23 -16.82 -14.15
C GLN A 130 -9.59 -18.14 -13.68
N ASN A 131 -10.33 -18.91 -12.88
CA ASN A 131 -10.02 -20.31 -12.57
C ASN A 131 -10.23 -21.14 -13.83
N ARG A 132 -9.16 -21.49 -14.53
CA ARG A 132 -9.22 -22.46 -15.65
C ARG A 132 -9.59 -23.89 -15.21
N ASP A 133 -9.68 -24.16 -13.90
CA ASP A 133 -10.05 -25.48 -13.37
C ASP A 133 -11.56 -25.77 -13.39
N THR A 134 -12.42 -24.76 -13.66
CA THR A 134 -13.88 -24.95 -13.68
C THR A 134 -14.43 -25.49 -15.01
N ASP A 135 -13.61 -25.51 -16.07
CA ASP A 135 -14.07 -25.90 -17.41
C ASP A 135 -14.02 -27.41 -17.67
N LEU A 136 -13.32 -28.19 -16.83
CA LEU A 136 -13.22 -29.65 -16.99
C LEU A 136 -14.35 -30.43 -16.30
N GLN A 137 -15.07 -29.83 -15.34
CA GLN A 137 -16.17 -30.52 -14.64
C GLN A 137 -17.57 -30.16 -15.17
N ASN A 138 -17.72 -29.04 -15.88
CA ASN A 138 -19.02 -28.62 -16.41
C ASN A 138 -19.43 -29.30 -17.74
N GLN A 139 -18.58 -30.14 -18.33
CA GLN A 139 -18.92 -30.87 -19.57
C GLN A 139 -19.57 -32.25 -19.35
N GLN A 140 -19.73 -32.73 -18.11
CA GLN A 140 -20.34 -34.05 -17.84
C GLN A 140 -21.74 -34.00 -17.20
N THR A 141 -22.28 -32.83 -16.87
CA THR A 141 -23.57 -32.74 -16.13
C THR A 141 -24.71 -32.14 -16.95
N SER A 142 -24.55 -31.96 -18.26
CA SER A 142 -25.57 -31.36 -19.14
C SER A 142 -26.29 -32.38 -20.02
N GLU A 143 -26.53 -33.61 -19.54
CA GLU A 143 -27.51 -34.52 -20.17
C GLU A 143 -28.18 -35.36 -19.08
N ILE A 144 -29.27 -34.85 -18.50
CA ILE A 144 -30.51 -35.56 -18.14
C ILE A 144 -31.47 -34.45 -17.66
N ALA A 145 -32.45 -34.14 -18.50
CA ALA A 145 -33.62 -33.36 -18.16
C ALA A 145 -34.73 -34.30 -17.64
N ASP A 146 -35.67 -33.69 -16.92
CA ASP A 146 -37.01 -34.16 -16.53
C ASP A 146 -37.11 -34.98 -15.22
N ASP A 147 -37.60 -34.35 -14.15
CA ASP A 147 -38.96 -34.60 -13.61
C ASP A 147 -39.27 -33.69 -12.40
N GLU A 148 -40.55 -33.40 -12.20
CA GLU A 148 -41.15 -32.44 -11.28
C GLU A 148 -41.08 -32.82 -9.79
N ASN A 149 -41.21 -31.78 -8.94
CA ASN A 149 -41.74 -31.82 -7.58
C ASN A 149 -41.09 -32.79 -6.57
N LEU A 150 -40.28 -32.25 -5.65
CA LEU A 150 -40.37 -32.54 -4.20
C LEU A 150 -39.44 -31.59 -3.41
N ASN A 151 -40.01 -30.92 -2.40
CA ASN A 151 -39.29 -30.11 -1.40
C ASN A 151 -38.05 -30.84 -0.84
N PRO A 152 -36.85 -30.22 -0.78
CA PRO A 152 -35.80 -30.76 0.06
C PRO A 152 -35.93 -30.15 1.46
N VAL A 153 -36.53 -30.95 2.33
CA VAL A 153 -36.33 -30.90 3.78
C VAL A 153 -34.83 -30.82 4.06
N ARG A 154 -34.47 -29.85 4.90
CA ARG A 154 -33.16 -29.72 5.53
C ARG A 154 -32.80 -31.05 6.19
N ASN A 155 -31.74 -31.70 5.72
CA ASN A 155 -30.75 -32.48 6.47
C ASN A 155 -30.08 -33.49 5.54
N SER A 156 -28.96 -33.10 4.94
CA SER A 156 -27.93 -34.08 4.59
C SER A 156 -26.56 -33.43 4.73
N THR A 157 -25.91 -33.84 5.81
CA THR A 157 -24.48 -33.78 6.07
C THR A 157 -23.72 -34.25 4.83
N THR A 158 -23.41 -33.34 3.92
CA THR A 158 -22.47 -33.57 2.84
C THR A 158 -21.11 -33.14 3.35
N VAL A 159 -20.29 -34.14 3.67
CA VAL A 159 -18.85 -34.00 3.86
C VAL A 159 -18.31 -33.34 2.58
N SER A 160 -18.14 -32.03 2.63
CA SER A 160 -17.61 -31.25 1.53
C SER A 160 -16.11 -31.47 1.47
N ASN A 161 -15.68 -32.24 0.46
CA ASN A 161 -14.30 -32.27 0.02
C ASN A 161 -13.85 -30.82 -0.23
N GLY A 162 -12.92 -30.36 0.60
CA GLY A 162 -12.44 -28.99 0.64
C GLY A 162 -11.65 -28.60 -0.60
N VAL A 163 -12.34 -28.11 -1.62
CA VAL A 163 -11.75 -27.18 -2.58
C VAL A 163 -11.94 -25.80 -1.97
N ASN A 164 -10.99 -25.39 -1.13
CA ASN A 164 -10.90 -23.99 -0.72
C ASN A 164 -10.74 -23.16 -2.00
N VAL A 165 -11.78 -22.44 -2.39
CA VAL A 165 -11.71 -21.48 -3.49
C VAL A 165 -10.73 -20.40 -3.05
N ILE A 166 -9.46 -20.54 -3.45
CA ILE A 166 -8.41 -19.58 -3.11
C ILE A 166 -8.84 -18.24 -3.71
N SER A 167 -9.07 -17.25 -2.84
CA SER A 167 -9.48 -15.93 -3.29
C SER A 167 -8.39 -15.34 -4.20
N SER A 168 -8.78 -14.51 -5.18
CA SER A 168 -7.82 -13.79 -6.04
C SER A 168 -6.79 -13.01 -5.21
N ARG A 169 -7.22 -12.50 -4.05
CA ARG A 169 -6.38 -11.79 -3.07
C ARG A 169 -5.31 -12.69 -2.45
N GLN A 170 -5.67 -13.90 -2.01
CA GLN A 170 -4.72 -14.87 -1.48
C GLN A 170 -3.74 -15.33 -2.57
N ARG A 171 -4.18 -15.51 -3.82
CA ARG A 171 -3.29 -15.79 -4.96
C ARG A 171 -2.27 -14.66 -5.17
N GLN A 172 -2.73 -13.41 -5.14
CA GLN A 172 -1.85 -12.24 -5.24
C GLN A 172 -0.85 -12.18 -4.07
N ALA A 173 -1.32 -12.37 -2.83
CA ALA A 173 -0.46 -12.39 -1.65
C ALA A 173 0.59 -13.51 -1.71
N ALA A 174 0.20 -14.71 -2.17
CA ALA A 174 1.11 -15.84 -2.32
C ALA A 174 2.19 -15.57 -3.37
N MET A 175 1.83 -14.95 -4.49
CA MET A 175 2.77 -14.54 -5.53
C MET A 175 3.78 -13.50 -5.00
N ILE A 176 3.30 -12.50 -4.25
CA ILE A 176 4.17 -11.50 -3.61
C ILE A 176 5.09 -12.16 -2.58
N ALA A 177 4.57 -13.05 -1.74
CA ALA A 177 5.35 -13.79 -0.75
C ALA A 177 6.48 -14.59 -1.41
N ARG A 178 6.18 -15.29 -2.51
CA ARG A 178 7.16 -16.03 -3.29
C ARG A 178 8.26 -15.12 -3.82
N ARG A 179 7.90 -13.98 -4.42
CA ARG A 179 8.88 -13.02 -4.95
C ARG A 179 9.78 -12.46 -3.84
N ILE A 180 9.20 -12.12 -2.68
CA ILE A 180 9.96 -11.62 -1.53
C ILE A 180 10.99 -12.66 -1.04
N ARG A 181 10.60 -13.92 -0.94
CA ARG A 181 11.53 -15.01 -0.56
C ARG A 181 12.66 -15.19 -1.57
N GLN A 182 12.37 -15.05 -2.85
CA GLN A 182 13.38 -15.08 -3.91
C GLN A 182 14.37 -13.91 -3.78
N MET A 183 13.87 -12.68 -3.60
CA MET A 183 14.70 -11.48 -3.42
C MET A 183 15.67 -11.61 -2.24
N VAL A 184 15.17 -12.06 -1.08
CA VAL A 184 15.98 -12.24 0.15
C VAL A 184 16.88 -13.49 0.06
N GLY A 185 16.64 -14.38 -0.89
CA GLY A 185 17.40 -15.61 -1.05
C GLY A 185 17.03 -16.71 -0.06
N ALA A 186 15.83 -16.67 0.53
CA ALA A 186 15.34 -17.72 1.44
C ALA A 186 15.19 -19.08 0.74
N ASP A 187 14.91 -19.06 -0.57
CA ASP A 187 14.72 -20.27 -1.40
C ASP A 187 16.00 -20.67 -2.15
N THR A 188 16.78 -19.70 -2.58
CA THR A 188 17.96 -19.87 -3.45
C THR A 188 19.27 -19.91 -2.67
N GLY A 189 19.26 -19.55 -1.38
CA GLY A 189 20.45 -19.40 -0.53
C GLY A 189 21.32 -18.19 -0.87
N LYS A 190 20.93 -17.37 -1.85
CA LYS A 190 21.65 -16.17 -2.29
C LYS A 190 20.66 -15.05 -2.58
N PRO A 191 20.80 -13.87 -1.95
CA PRO A 191 19.97 -12.71 -2.26
C PRO A 191 20.25 -12.19 -3.67
N GLU A 192 19.24 -11.61 -4.31
CA GLU A 192 19.29 -11.16 -5.71
C GLU A 192 20.03 -9.82 -5.89
N PHE A 193 19.85 -8.89 -4.95
CA PHE A 193 20.45 -7.55 -5.03
C PHE A 193 21.07 -7.10 -3.72
N GLN A 194 22.03 -6.18 -3.84
CA GLN A 194 22.67 -5.53 -2.72
C GLN A 194 22.17 -4.09 -2.59
N ILE A 195 21.98 -3.66 -1.35
CA ILE A 195 21.54 -2.32 -0.99
C ILE A 195 22.73 -1.55 -0.46
N TYR A 196 22.93 -0.33 -0.96
CA TYR A 196 23.95 0.57 -0.44
C TYR A 196 23.43 1.32 0.77
N ASP A 197 24.10 1.13 1.91
CA ASP A 197 23.82 1.87 3.13
C ASP A 197 24.64 3.17 3.16
N LYS A 198 23.95 4.32 3.15
CA LYS A 198 24.59 5.64 3.19
C LYS A 198 25.26 5.94 4.53
N GLN A 199 24.82 5.31 5.62
CA GLN A 199 25.37 5.57 6.96
C GLN A 199 26.69 4.81 7.16
N GLU A 200 26.75 3.57 6.67
CA GLU A 200 27.90 2.67 6.83
C GLU A 200 28.86 2.67 5.63
N ASP A 201 28.52 3.39 4.54
CA ASP A 201 29.24 3.44 3.25
C ASP A 201 29.60 2.04 2.70
N LYS A 202 28.67 1.08 2.87
CA LYS A 202 28.87 -0.33 2.50
C LYS A 202 27.65 -0.90 1.80
N PHE A 203 27.90 -1.87 0.94
CA PHE A 203 26.85 -2.71 0.37
C PHE A 203 26.51 -3.82 1.35
N ARG A 204 25.22 -4.00 1.61
CA ARG A 204 24.68 -5.12 2.36
C ARG A 204 23.67 -5.88 1.53
N ASP A 205 23.46 -7.14 1.87
CA ASP A 205 22.45 -7.96 1.23
C ASP A 205 21.04 -7.46 1.62
N VAL A 206 20.07 -7.66 0.73
CA VAL A 206 18.68 -7.27 0.99
C VAL A 206 18.10 -8.06 2.15
N GLU A 207 17.39 -7.35 3.03
CA GLU A 207 16.70 -7.92 4.17
C GLU A 207 15.20 -7.62 4.11
N TYR A 208 14.39 -8.36 4.87
CA TYR A 208 12.94 -8.12 4.93
C TYR A 208 12.56 -6.69 5.32
N ARG A 209 13.39 -6.00 6.11
CA ARG A 209 13.17 -4.60 6.54
C ARG A 209 13.22 -3.59 5.40
N ASP A 210 13.82 -3.96 4.27
CA ASP A 210 13.96 -3.10 3.09
C ASP A 210 12.77 -3.16 2.16
N ILE A 211 11.86 -4.11 2.40
CA ILE A 211 10.73 -4.40 1.54
C ILE A 211 9.46 -3.78 2.14
N VAL A 212 8.77 -2.97 1.34
CA VAL A 212 7.48 -2.38 1.71
C VAL A 212 6.41 -2.76 0.69
N ILE A 213 5.25 -3.19 1.18
CA ILE A 213 4.08 -3.47 0.36
C ILE A 213 3.12 -2.28 0.50
N LEU A 214 2.90 -1.55 -0.60
CA LEU A 214 1.99 -0.41 -0.62
C LEU A 214 0.63 -0.84 -1.17
N MET A 215 -0.43 -0.52 -0.43
CA MET A 215 -1.81 -0.82 -0.81
C MET A 215 -2.66 0.45 -0.73
N ARG A 216 -3.59 0.63 -1.68
CA ARG A 216 -4.51 1.78 -1.67
C ARG A 216 -5.50 1.75 -0.49
N SER A 217 -5.93 0.56 -0.05
CA SER A 217 -6.89 0.39 1.05
C SER A 217 -6.53 -0.83 1.88
N LEU A 218 -6.37 -0.63 3.18
CA LEU A 218 -5.97 -1.65 4.15
C LEU A 218 -7.15 -2.40 4.77
N ALA A 219 -8.31 -1.73 4.92
CA ALA A 219 -9.38 -2.11 5.84
C ALA A 219 -9.92 -3.55 5.72
N LYS A 220 -9.84 -4.17 4.54
CA LYS A 220 -10.28 -5.57 4.33
C LYS A 220 -9.22 -6.47 3.70
N LYS A 221 -8.13 -5.90 3.17
CA LYS A 221 -7.15 -6.63 2.37
C LYS A 221 -5.90 -6.98 3.15
N ALA A 222 -5.59 -6.22 4.20
CA ALA A 222 -4.37 -6.40 4.96
C ALA A 222 -4.32 -7.76 5.68
N ASN A 223 -5.43 -8.21 6.27
CA ASN A 223 -5.47 -9.46 7.03
C ASN A 223 -5.17 -10.67 6.16
N ASP A 224 -5.82 -10.80 4.99
CA ASP A 224 -5.57 -11.86 4.02
C ASP A 224 -4.09 -11.93 3.61
N TYR A 225 -3.44 -10.77 3.45
CA TYR A 225 -2.03 -10.68 3.07
C TYR A 225 -1.11 -11.07 4.22
N VAL A 226 -1.38 -10.56 5.42
CA VAL A 226 -0.58 -10.86 6.62
C VAL A 226 -0.61 -12.36 6.92
N GLU A 227 -1.78 -12.99 6.81
CA GLU A 227 -1.94 -14.43 7.02
C GLU A 227 -1.10 -15.22 6.01
N VAL A 228 -1.25 -14.96 4.71
CA VAL A 228 -0.52 -15.68 3.65
C VAL A 228 0.99 -15.44 3.75
N LEU A 229 1.43 -14.21 4.03
CA LEU A 229 2.85 -13.89 4.17
C LEU A 229 3.47 -14.59 5.39
N ARG A 230 2.74 -14.66 6.53
CA ARG A 230 3.18 -15.41 7.71
C ARG A 230 3.28 -16.90 7.44
N LEU A 231 2.29 -17.48 6.76
CA LEU A 231 2.32 -18.89 6.34
C LEU A 231 3.50 -19.19 5.41
N ALA A 232 3.88 -18.23 4.58
CA ALA A 232 5.06 -18.34 3.72
C ALA A 232 6.40 -18.12 4.44
N GLY A 233 6.41 -17.79 5.75
CA GLY A 233 7.61 -17.52 6.53
C GLY A 233 8.17 -16.11 6.37
N VAL A 234 7.42 -15.17 5.81
CA VAL A 234 7.82 -13.76 5.64
C VAL A 234 7.38 -12.96 6.88
N PRO A 235 8.30 -12.31 7.61
CA PRO A 235 7.93 -11.47 8.75
C PRO A 235 7.23 -10.19 8.26
N VAL A 236 6.01 -9.95 8.76
CA VAL A 236 5.18 -8.80 8.34
C VAL A 236 4.68 -8.02 9.56
N SER A 237 4.87 -6.70 9.49
CA SER A 237 4.24 -5.73 10.38
C SER A 237 3.23 -4.90 9.59
N CYS A 238 1.98 -4.85 10.06
CA CYS A 238 0.92 -4.05 9.44
C CYS A 238 0.18 -3.24 10.51
N GLN A 239 0.17 -1.92 10.35
CA GLN A 239 -0.60 -0.99 11.20
C GLN A 239 -2.06 -0.90 10.70
N ALA A 240 -2.77 -2.02 10.66
CA ALA A 240 -4.20 -1.98 10.36
C ALA A 240 -4.98 -1.58 11.61
N THR A 241 -5.89 -0.62 11.48
CA THR A 241 -6.81 -0.19 12.54
C THR A 241 -7.98 -1.15 12.73
N ALA A 242 -8.20 -2.04 11.76
CA ALA A 242 -9.28 -3.03 11.77
C ALA A 242 -8.83 -4.29 12.52
N GLY A 243 -9.60 -4.68 13.54
CA GLY A 243 -9.36 -5.92 14.30
C GLY A 243 -8.98 -5.73 15.76
N TYR A 244 -8.81 -4.50 16.26
CA TYR A 244 -8.52 -4.29 17.71
C TYR A 244 -9.59 -4.91 18.60
N PHE A 245 -10.88 -4.67 18.30
CA PHE A 245 -12.00 -5.24 19.06
C PHE A 245 -12.31 -6.71 18.72
N GLU A 246 -11.71 -7.25 17.66
CA GLU A 246 -11.86 -8.65 17.26
C GLU A 246 -10.76 -9.53 17.87
N ALA A 247 -9.69 -8.94 18.39
CA ALA A 247 -8.66 -9.66 19.11
C ALA A 247 -9.28 -10.36 20.31
N THR A 248 -8.98 -11.66 20.45
CA THR A 248 -9.51 -12.51 21.50
C THR A 248 -9.29 -11.92 22.89
N GLU A 249 -8.12 -11.36 23.13
CA GLU A 249 -7.69 -10.75 24.39
C GLU A 249 -8.50 -9.49 24.72
N ILE A 250 -8.81 -8.68 23.70
CA ILE A 250 -9.63 -7.47 23.87
C ILE A 250 -11.08 -7.85 24.13
N SER A 251 -11.60 -8.86 23.42
CA SER A 251 -12.93 -9.42 23.71
C SER A 251 -13.00 -9.97 25.14
N ASP A 252 -11.98 -10.70 25.58
CA ASP A 252 -11.90 -11.28 26.93
C ASP A 252 -11.89 -10.15 27.99
N CYS A 253 -11.07 -9.11 27.83
CA CYS A 253 -11.04 -7.95 28.72
C CYS A 253 -12.37 -7.19 28.73
N LEU A 254 -13.02 -7.03 27.56
CA LEU A 254 -14.33 -6.37 27.46
C LEU A 254 -15.42 -7.20 28.13
N CYS A 255 -15.41 -8.52 28.00
CA CYS A 255 -16.33 -9.41 28.71
C CYS A 255 -16.17 -9.26 30.23
N LEU A 256 -14.94 -9.21 30.75
CA LEU A 256 -14.69 -8.96 32.16
C LEU A 256 -15.27 -7.60 32.62
N LEU A 257 -14.99 -6.52 31.89
CA LEU A 257 -15.51 -5.19 32.23
C LEU A 257 -17.04 -5.14 32.20
N LYS A 258 -17.68 -5.82 31.24
CA LYS A 258 -19.15 -5.88 31.13
C LYS A 258 -19.79 -6.68 32.25
N VAL A 259 -19.16 -7.76 32.74
CA VAL A 259 -19.64 -8.53 33.90
C VAL A 259 -19.48 -7.73 35.19
N LEU A 260 -18.38 -6.97 35.34
CA LEU A 260 -18.18 -6.08 36.48
C LEU A 260 -19.21 -4.93 36.51
N ASP A 261 -19.58 -4.39 35.34
CA ASP A 261 -20.61 -3.35 35.19
C ASP A 261 -22.01 -3.89 35.51
N ASN A 262 -22.36 -5.07 34.98
CA ASN A 262 -23.61 -5.74 35.28
C ASN A 262 -23.46 -7.27 35.31
N PRO A 263 -23.50 -7.89 36.51
CA PRO A 263 -23.37 -9.34 36.68
C PRO A 263 -24.52 -10.15 36.08
N GLN A 264 -25.67 -9.55 35.73
CA GLN A 264 -26.83 -10.24 35.16
C GLN A 264 -26.72 -10.48 33.64
N ARG A 265 -25.55 -10.25 33.06
CA ARG A 265 -25.28 -10.49 31.64
C ARG A 265 -24.83 -11.94 31.42
N ASP A 266 -25.81 -12.82 31.18
CA ASP A 266 -25.58 -14.27 31.07
C ASP A 266 -24.57 -14.65 29.97
N ILE A 267 -24.58 -13.94 28.84
CA ILE A 267 -23.67 -14.22 27.70
C ILE A 267 -22.22 -13.89 28.06
N GLU A 268 -21.97 -12.70 28.58
CA GLU A 268 -20.63 -12.26 28.98
C GLU A 268 -20.10 -13.04 30.19
N LEU A 269 -20.99 -13.43 31.12
CA LEU A 269 -20.64 -14.29 32.26
C LEU A 269 -20.25 -15.70 31.80
N ALA A 270 -21.02 -16.30 30.88
CA ALA A 270 -20.70 -17.60 30.29
C ALA A 270 -19.39 -17.56 29.50
N ALA A 271 -19.11 -16.46 28.79
CA ALA A 271 -17.85 -16.24 28.09
C ALA A 271 -16.66 -16.18 29.08
N MET A 272 -16.82 -15.47 30.21
CA MET A 272 -15.78 -15.38 31.25
C MET A 272 -15.51 -16.75 31.93
N ILE A 273 -16.56 -17.53 32.22
CA ILE A 273 -16.39 -18.87 32.81
C ILE A 273 -15.68 -19.81 31.83
N SER A 274 -16.05 -19.75 30.54
CA SER A 274 -15.37 -20.54 29.50
C SER A 274 -13.90 -20.14 29.36
N PHE A 275 -13.57 -18.86 29.53
CA PHE A 275 -12.21 -18.33 29.49
C PHE A 275 -11.34 -18.81 30.66
N CYS A 276 -11.83 -18.79 31.90
CA CYS A 276 -11.03 -19.19 33.06
C CYS A 276 -10.79 -20.71 33.18
N PHE A 277 -11.62 -21.53 32.54
CA PHE A 277 -11.62 -22.99 32.75
C PHE A 277 -11.19 -23.82 31.54
N LEU A 278 -11.08 -23.26 30.33
CA LEU A 278 -10.57 -23.97 29.16
C LEU A 278 -9.14 -23.50 28.80
N PRO A 279 -8.13 -24.38 28.84
CA PRO A 279 -6.81 -24.03 28.36
C PRO A 279 -6.88 -23.75 26.85
N LYS A 280 -6.61 -22.51 26.45
CA LYS A 280 -6.38 -22.15 25.04
C LYS A 280 -5.04 -22.77 24.62
N SER A 281 -5.06 -23.87 23.87
CA SER A 281 -3.85 -24.41 23.24
C SER A 281 -3.34 -23.37 22.24
N LEU A 282 -2.14 -22.84 22.50
CA LEU A 282 -1.33 -22.04 21.57
C LEU A 282 -0.97 -22.83 20.31
#